data_AF-A0A929DEH5-F1
#
_entry.id   AF-A0A929DEH5-F1
#
_cell.length_a   1.000
_cell.length_b   1.000
_cell.length_c   1.000
_cell.angle_alpha   90.00
_cell.angle_beta   90.00
_cell.angle_gamma   90.00
#
_symmetry.space_group_name_H-M   'P 1'
#
loop_
_entity.id
_entity.type
_entity.pdbx_description
1 polymer ?
#
loop_
_entity_poly.entity_id
_entity_poly.type
_entity_poly.pdbx_seq_one_letter_code
_entity_poly.pdbx_strand_id
1 'polypeptide(L)'
;MKTKEIFFQKVVETIIFNKHLRPFAVKQLDNYMFNKFSQTDSNVIYDEKMRMKRYQFYSAILNVANNNLGKGYYSKTVMKKMSYSLTGSKFVMKAEDKIGEIQIDYKSKYGDYPPGFIVLAP
;
A
#
# COMPACT_ATOMS: atom_id res chain seq x y z
N MET A 1 -18.45 -17.17 -11.67
CA MET A 1 -17.47 -16.23 -11.07
C MET A 1 -17.66 -14.79 -11.53
N LYS A 2 -17.80 -14.49 -12.83
CA LYS A 2 -17.84 -13.12 -13.38
C LYS A 2 -18.90 -12.17 -12.78
N THR A 3 -20.10 -12.65 -12.44
CA THR A 3 -21.18 -11.77 -11.95
C THR A 3 -20.87 -11.16 -10.57
N LYS A 4 -20.21 -11.92 -9.69
CA LYS A 4 -19.81 -11.44 -8.35
C LYS A 4 -18.71 -10.39 -8.44
N GLU A 5 -17.76 -10.57 -9.36
CA GLU A 5 -16.66 -9.63 -9.62
C GLU A 5 -17.17 -8.32 -10.20
N ILE A 6 -18.08 -8.38 -11.17
CA ILE A 6 -18.71 -7.19 -11.77
C ILE A 6 -19.52 -6.41 -10.73
N PHE A 7 -20.27 -7.13 -9.89
CA PHE A 7 -21.04 -6.50 -8.80
C PHE A 7 -20.11 -5.82 -7.80
N PHE A 8 -19.06 -6.51 -7.36
CA PHE A 8 -18.06 -5.95 -6.45
C PHE A 8 -17.40 -4.70 -7.05
N GLN A 9 -16.98 -4.75 -8.32
CA GLN A 9 -16.39 -3.60 -9.01
C GLN A 9 -17.34 -2.40 -9.01
N LYS A 10 -18.62 -2.58 -9.37
CA LYS A 10 -19.60 -1.49 -9.38
C LYS A 10 -19.82 -0.89 -8.00
N VAL A 11 -19.86 -1.72 -6.96
CA VAL A 11 -20.01 -1.25 -5.57
C VAL A 11 -18.79 -0.41 -5.16
N VAL A 12 -17.58 -0.89 -5.46
CA VAL A 12 -16.33 -0.18 -5.18
C VAL A 12 -16.27 1.15 -5.93
N GLU A 13 -16.59 1.16 -7.22
CA GLU A 13 -16.66 2.39 -8.02
C GLU A 13 -17.65 3.39 -7.42
N THR A 14 -18.85 2.93 -7.06
CA THR A 14 -19.88 3.78 -6.44
C THR A 14 -19.38 4.43 -5.15
N ILE A 15 -18.68 3.66 -4.31
CA ILE A 15 -18.12 4.15 -3.04
C ILE A 15 -16.99 5.17 -3.28
N ILE A 16 -16.11 4.91 -4.24
CA ILE A 16 -14.97 5.79 -4.56
C ILE A 16 -15.44 7.14 -5.12
N PHE A 17 -16.41 7.10 -6.03
CA PHE A 17 -16.93 8.31 -6.69
C PHE A 17 -17.92 9.09 -5.83
N ASN A 18 -18.51 8.48 -4.81
CA ASN A 18 -19.37 9.18 -3.86
C ASN A 18 -18.56 9.84 -2.74
N LYS A 19 -18.47 11.18 -2.76
CA LYS A 19 -17.74 12.00 -1.76
C LYS A 19 -18.20 11.75 -0.32
N HIS A 20 -19.46 11.37 -0.09
CA HIS A 20 -20.01 11.12 1.25
C HIS A 20 -19.71 9.70 1.76
N LEU A 21 -19.62 8.71 0.87
CA LEU A 21 -19.33 7.32 1.24
C LEU A 21 -17.83 7.05 1.34
N ARG A 22 -17.02 7.78 0.57
CA ARG A 22 -15.56 7.61 0.53
C ARG A 22 -14.86 7.72 1.90
N PRO A 23 -15.19 8.67 2.80
CA PRO A 23 -14.56 8.74 4.12
C PRO A 23 -14.75 7.47 4.96
N PHE A 24 -15.90 6.80 4.84
CA PHE A 24 -16.15 5.55 5.56
C PHE A 24 -15.26 4.42 5.04
N ALA A 25 -15.14 4.30 3.72
CA ALA A 25 -14.27 3.31 3.09
C ALA A 25 -12.79 3.56 3.41
N VAL A 26 -12.36 4.83 3.38
CA VAL A 26 -11.01 5.24 3.78
C VAL A 26 -10.74 4.85 5.22
N LYS A 27 -11.66 5.14 6.15
CA LYS A 27 -11.49 4.77 7.57
C LYS A 27 -11.42 3.26 7.78
N GLN A 28 -12.25 2.48 7.08
CA GLN A 28 -12.19 1.02 7.17
C GLN A 28 -10.88 0.46 6.63
N LEU A 29 -10.38 0.98 5.51
CA LEU A 29 -9.10 0.57 4.94
C LEU A 29 -7.93 0.96 5.85
N ASP A 30 -7.96 2.17 6.43
CA ASP A 30 -6.94 2.64 7.38
C ASP A 30 -6.88 1.75 8.64
N ASN A 31 -8.05 1.45 9.22
CA ASN A 31 -8.15 0.52 10.35
C ASN A 31 -7.64 -0.89 10.00
N TYR A 32 -7.95 -1.39 8.80
CA TYR A 32 -7.44 -2.67 8.32
C TYR A 32 -5.90 -2.65 8.23
N MET A 33 -5.33 -1.59 7.65
CA MET A 33 -3.87 -1.44 7.55
C MET A 33 -3.24 -1.35 8.94
N PHE A 34 -3.81 -0.56 9.85
CA PHE A 34 -3.35 -0.46 11.23
C PHE A 34 -3.29 -1.83 11.88
N ASN A 35 -4.39 -2.60 11.83
CA ASN A 35 -4.46 -3.94 12.39
C ASN A 35 -3.43 -4.89 11.76
N LYS A 36 -3.19 -4.78 10.44
CA LYS A 36 -2.19 -5.61 9.76
C LYS A 36 -0.75 -5.29 10.16
N PHE A 37 -0.43 -4.03 10.40
CA PHE A 37 0.92 -3.63 10.81
C PHE A 37 1.14 -3.73 12.33
N SER A 38 0.07 -3.62 13.14
CA SER A 38 0.15 -3.69 14.61
C SER A 38 0.17 -5.12 15.14
N GLN A 39 -0.34 -6.09 14.38
CA GLN A 39 -0.25 -7.50 14.74
C GLN A 39 1.21 -7.95 14.84
N THR A 40 1.56 -8.49 16.01
CA THR A 40 2.84 -9.14 16.26
C THR A 40 2.81 -10.53 15.63
N ASP A 41 3.34 -10.65 14.42
CA ASP A 41 3.57 -11.93 13.76
C ASP A 41 5.07 -12.27 13.88
N SER A 42 5.38 -13.41 14.48
CA SER A 42 6.76 -13.89 14.69
C SER A 42 7.52 -14.08 13.38
N ASN A 43 6.81 -14.19 12.25
CA ASN A 43 7.38 -14.39 10.92
C ASN A 43 7.57 -13.06 10.15
N VAL A 44 7.23 -11.92 10.75
CA VAL A 44 7.46 -10.60 10.18
C VAL A 44 8.86 -10.12 10.54
N ILE A 45 9.66 -9.84 9.52
CA ILE A 45 11.08 -9.46 9.64
C ILE A 45 11.25 -8.08 10.29
N TYR A 46 10.22 -7.25 10.25
CA TYR A 46 10.28 -5.87 10.73
C TYR A 46 10.01 -5.75 12.23
N ASP A 47 10.89 -5.02 12.92
CA ASP A 47 10.61 -4.57 14.29
C ASP A 47 9.37 -3.68 14.36
N GLU A 48 8.85 -3.49 15.58
CA GLU A 48 7.62 -2.72 15.82
C GLU A 48 7.69 -1.28 15.28
N LYS A 49 8.84 -0.61 15.47
CA LYS A 49 9.03 0.78 15.00
C LYS A 49 8.95 0.86 13.48
N MET A 50 9.57 -0.08 12.79
CA MET A 50 9.57 -0.18 11.33
C MET A 50 8.17 -0.51 10.79
N ARG A 51 7.43 -1.41 11.46
CA ARG A 51 6.03 -1.69 11.11
C ARG A 51 5.17 -0.44 11.25
N MET A 52 5.34 0.34 12.32
CA MET A 52 4.55 1.57 12.52
C MET A 52 4.91 2.67 11.54
N LYS A 53 6.19 2.85 11.20
CA LYS A 53 6.59 3.77 10.12
C LYS A 53 5.95 3.40 8.77
N ARG A 54 5.88 2.10 8.45
CA ARG A 54 5.21 1.60 7.25
C ARG A 54 3.71 1.89 7.28
N TYR A 55 3.04 1.63 8.40
CA TYR A 55 1.63 1.99 8.57
C TYR A 55 1.40 3.49 8.33
N GLN A 56 2.17 4.35 8.99
CA GLN A 56 2.07 5.81 8.86
C GLN A 56 2.24 6.25 7.40
N PHE A 57 3.20 5.66 6.69
CA PHE A 57 3.42 5.92 5.26
C PHE A 57 2.19 5.57 4.41
N TYR A 58 1.64 4.37 4.57
CA TYR A 58 0.45 3.96 3.81
C TYR A 58 -0.80 4.75 4.17
N SER A 59 -0.98 5.07 5.46
CA SER A 59 -2.07 5.94 5.94
C SER A 59 -1.98 7.34 5.33
N ALA A 60 -0.77 7.92 5.25
CA ALA A 60 -0.55 9.20 4.58
C ALA A 60 -0.90 9.13 3.08
N ILE A 61 -0.47 8.08 2.37
CA ILE A 61 -0.83 7.88 0.95
C ILE A 61 -2.35 7.80 0.78
N LEU A 62 -3.03 7.04 1.63
CA LEU A 62 -4.48 6.87 1.56
C LEU A 62 -5.20 8.21 1.76
N ASN A 63 -4.78 9.01 2.73
CA ASN A 63 -5.34 10.33 2.99
C ASN A 63 -5.09 11.30 1.83
N VAL A 64 -3.88 11.31 1.26
CA VAL A 64 -3.56 12.11 0.07
C VAL A 64 -4.40 11.67 -1.14
N ALA A 65 -4.56 10.37 -1.36
CA ALA A 65 -5.40 9.84 -2.43
C ALA A 65 -6.87 10.26 -2.27
N ASN A 66 -7.43 10.17 -1.06
CA ASN A 66 -8.79 10.64 -0.75
C ASN A 66 -8.96 12.15 -1.02
N ASN A 67 -7.99 12.96 -0.59
CA ASN A 67 -8.01 14.41 -0.80
C ASN A 67 -7.93 14.75 -2.29
N ASN A 68 -7.07 14.08 -3.05
CA ASN A 68 -6.92 14.28 -4.48
C ASN A 68 -8.17 13.85 -5.26
N LEU A 69 -8.82 12.75 -4.87
CA LEU A 69 -10.13 12.36 -5.42
C LEU A 69 -11.20 13.43 -5.14
N GLY A 70 -11.19 14.04 -3.94
CA GLY A 70 -12.10 15.14 -3.60
C GLY A 70 -11.89 16.41 -4.43
N LYS A 71 -10.66 16.66 -4.89
CA LYS A 71 -10.30 17.81 -5.73
C LYS A 71 -10.39 17.52 -7.24
N GLY A 72 -10.71 16.29 -7.65
CA GLY A 72 -10.67 15.87 -9.05
C GLY A 72 -9.26 15.70 -9.62
N TYR A 73 -8.23 15.67 -8.77
CA TYR A 73 -6.82 15.58 -9.16
C TYR A 73 -6.37 14.13 -9.29
N TYR A 74 -6.88 13.43 -10.30
CA TYR A 74 -6.48 12.05 -10.59
C TYR A 74 -6.10 11.88 -12.07
N SER A 75 -4.96 11.26 -12.31
CA SER A 75 -4.53 10.86 -13.64
C SER A 75 -4.55 9.34 -13.73
N LYS A 76 -5.30 8.79 -14.69
CA LYS A 76 -5.34 7.35 -14.96
C LYS A 76 -3.93 6.78 -15.18
N THR A 77 -3.08 7.52 -15.89
CA THR A 77 -1.69 7.14 -16.15
C THR A 77 -0.87 7.07 -14.87
N VAL A 78 -1.01 8.06 -13.98
CA VAL A 78 -0.32 8.07 -12.69
C VAL A 78 -0.80 6.93 -11.80
N MET A 79 -2.12 6.71 -11.71
CA MET A 79 -2.68 5.60 -10.95
C MET A 79 -2.21 4.24 -11.45
N LYS A 80 -2.08 4.05 -12.77
CA LYS A 80 -1.58 2.79 -13.35
C LYS A 80 -0.10 2.54 -13.06
N LYS A 81 0.72 3.60 -13.03
CA LYS A 81 2.12 3.52 -12.60
C LYS A 81 2.22 3.22 -11.10
N MET A 82 1.42 3.92 -10.28
CA MET A 82 1.35 3.70 -8.84
C MET A 82 0.87 2.30 -8.49
N SER A 83 -0.16 1.77 -9.15
CA SER A 83 -0.64 0.42 -8.87
C SER A 83 0.47 -0.59 -9.15
N TYR A 84 1.15 -0.49 -10.29
CA TYR A 84 2.28 -1.36 -10.62
C TYR A 84 3.42 -1.28 -9.59
N SER A 85 3.82 -0.06 -9.20
CA SER A 85 4.89 0.13 -8.19
C SER A 85 4.49 -0.33 -6.80
N LEU A 86 3.23 -0.13 -6.39
CA LEU A 86 2.75 -0.45 -5.04
C LEU A 86 2.32 -1.92 -4.88
N THR A 87 1.85 -2.57 -5.94
CA THR A 87 1.47 -4.00 -5.91
C THR A 87 2.64 -4.93 -6.26
N GLY A 88 3.71 -4.41 -6.88
CA GLY A 88 4.92 -5.18 -7.20
C GLY A 88 5.86 -5.41 -6.01
N SER A 89 5.82 -4.54 -4.99
CA SER A 89 6.56 -4.70 -3.73
C SER A 89 5.66 -5.27 -2.64
N LYS A 90 6.11 -6.34 -1.95
CA LYS A 90 5.31 -7.04 -0.95
C LYS A 90 4.86 -6.09 0.17
N PHE A 91 3.54 -5.96 0.35
CA PHE A 91 2.91 -5.08 1.34
C PHE A 91 3.35 -5.39 2.78
N VAL A 92 3.53 -6.68 3.08
CA VAL A 92 4.18 -7.22 4.29
C VAL A 92 5.23 -8.21 3.80
N MET A 93 6.46 -8.07 4.30
CA MET A 93 7.56 -8.98 3.97
C MET A 93 7.67 -10.06 5.06
N LYS A 94 7.48 -11.30 4.65
CA LYS A 94 7.55 -12.51 5.49
C LYS A 94 8.93 -13.17 5.36
N ALA A 95 9.29 -14.00 6.33
CA ALA A 95 10.52 -14.81 6.27
C ALA A 95 10.61 -15.70 5.02
N GLU A 96 9.49 -16.19 4.49
CA GLU A 96 9.44 -17.03 3.28
C GLU A 96 9.62 -16.24 1.98
N ASP A 97 9.62 -14.91 2.04
CA ASP A 97 9.67 -14.08 0.86
C ASP A 97 11.06 -14.12 0.23
N LYS A 98 11.19 -14.89 -0.86
CA LYS A 98 12.42 -14.96 -1.65
C LYS A 98 12.91 -13.57 -2.03
N ILE A 99 14.18 -13.34 -1.74
CA ILE A 99 14.94 -12.18 -2.20
C ILE A 99 15.05 -12.30 -3.73
N GLY A 100 14.51 -11.33 -4.46
CA GLY A 100 14.54 -11.31 -5.93
C GLY A 100 15.93 -10.97 -6.48
N GLU A 101 16.21 -11.34 -7.72
CA GLU A 101 17.49 -11.07 -8.40
C GLU A 101 17.91 -9.59 -8.33
N ILE A 102 16.94 -8.68 -8.50
CA ILE A 102 17.15 -7.22 -8.39
C ILE A 102 17.69 -6.80 -7.01
N GLN A 103 17.25 -7.47 -5.94
CA GLN A 103 17.68 -7.15 -4.57
C GLN A 103 19.09 -7.69 -4.31
N ILE A 104 19.44 -8.82 -4.92
CA ILE A 104 20.79 -9.41 -4.88
C ILE A 104 21.77 -8.51 -5.65
N ASP A 105 21.41 -8.09 -6.86
CA ASP A 105 22.22 -7.19 -7.68
C ASP A 105 22.46 -5.85 -6.99
N TYR A 106 21.41 -5.28 -6.38
CA TYR A 106 21.53 -4.05 -5.62
C TYR A 106 22.48 -4.21 -4.42
N LYS A 107 22.36 -5.29 -3.66
CA LYS A 107 23.27 -5.58 -2.54
C LYS A 107 24.71 -5.76 -2.99
N SER A 108 24.93 -6.45 -4.10
CA SER A 108 26.27 -6.61 -4.69
C SER A 108 26.89 -5.25 -5.05
N LYS A 109 26.07 -4.31 -5.54
CA LYS A 109 26.54 -2.99 -5.98
C LYS A 109 26.73 -1.98 -4.84
N TYR A 110 25.87 -2.02 -3.82
CA TYR A 110 25.80 -0.96 -2.80
C TYR A 110 26.07 -1.45 -1.37
N GLY A 111 26.37 -2.74 -1.17
CA GLY A 111 26.73 -3.34 0.13
C GLY A 111 25.55 -3.70 1.02
N ASP A 112 24.34 -3.21 0.74
CA ASP A 112 23.12 -3.50 1.49
C ASP A 112 21.92 -3.73 0.57
N TYR A 113 20.88 -4.39 1.05
CA TYR A 113 19.64 -4.60 0.29
C TYR A 113 18.94 -3.27 -0.01
N PRO A 114 18.22 -3.17 -1.14
CA PRO A 114 17.50 -1.94 -1.46
C PRO A 114 16.48 -1.65 -0.37
N PRO A 115 16.30 -0.37 0.00
CA PRO A 115 15.33 -0.01 1.01
C PRO A 115 13.96 -0.53 0.59
N GLY A 116 13.34 -1.37 1.42
CA GLY A 116 12.06 -2.02 1.12
C GLY A 116 10.86 -1.06 1.07
N PHE A 117 11.10 0.25 1.22
CA PHE A 117 10.16 1.35 1.02
C PHE A 117 10.96 2.64 0.89
N ILE A 118 10.55 3.53 -0.03
CA ILE A 118 11.16 4.86 -0.16
C ILE A 118 10.55 5.74 0.94
N VAL A 119 11.33 6.07 1.96
CA VAL A 119 11.03 7.20 2.83
C VAL A 119 11.67 8.40 2.17
N LEU A 120 10.87 9.39 1.78
CA LEU A 120 11.43 10.72 1.61
C LEU A 120 11.95 11.12 2.99
N ALA A 121 13.26 11.07 3.17
CA ALA A 121 13.89 11.68 4.32
C ALA A 121 13.48 13.17 4.35
N PRO A 122 13.19 13.73 5.53
CA PRO A 122 12.85 15.14 5.66
C PRO A 122 13.91 16.06 5.05
#